data_AF-A0A3P6RFE1-F1
#
_entry.id   AF-A0A3P6RFE1-F1
#
_cell.length_a   1.000
_cell.length_b   1.000
_cell.length_c   1.000
_cell.angle_alpha   90.00
_cell.angle_beta   90.00
_cell.angle_gamma   90.00
#
_symmetry.space_group_name_H-M   'P 1'
#
loop_
_entity.id
_entity.type
_entity.pdbx_description
1 polymer ?
#
loop_
_entity_poly.entity_id
_entity_poly.type
_entity_poly.pdbx_seq_one_letter_code
_entity_poly.pdbx_strand_id
1 'polypeptide(L)' 'MTFDLTVDINVDRGYFLEMMAGAITFHFGIQTDVSTLEQFQTLGDIANYIYSNQ' A
#
# COMPACT_ATOMS: atom_id res chain seq x y z
N MET A 1 -11.46 6.51 -14.12
CA MET A 1 -10.32 7.16 -13.44
C MET A 1 -9.57 6.08 -12.71
N THR A 2 -8.50 5.57 -13.30
CA THR A 2 -7.57 4.65 -12.66
C THR A 2 -6.59 5.51 -11.87
N PHE A 3 -6.65 5.44 -10.55
CA PHE A 3 -5.67 6.06 -9.68
C PHE A 3 -4.42 5.18 -9.67
N ASP A 4 -3.30 5.74 -10.12
CA ASP A 4 -2.00 5.07 -10.20
C ASP A 4 -1.09 5.62 -9.09
N LEU A 5 -0.75 4.73 -8.15
CA LEU A 5 0.10 5.04 -7.00
C LEU A 5 1.50 5.56 -7.37
N THR A 6 1.91 5.35 -8.62
CA THR A 6 3.24 5.70 -9.11
C THR A 6 3.33 7.15 -9.61
N VAL A 7 2.22 7.70 -10.11
CA VAL A 7 2.19 9.01 -10.79
C VAL A 7 1.22 9.99 -10.17
N ASP A 8 0.18 9.50 -9.48
CA ASP A 8 -0.83 10.37 -8.88
C ASP A 8 -0.47 10.81 -7.46
N ILE A 9 0.58 10.24 -6.87
CA ILE A 9 1.04 10.60 -5.54
C ILE A 9 2.20 11.58 -5.65
N ASN A 10 1.99 12.79 -5.12
CA ASN A 10 2.99 13.86 -5.13
C ASN A 10 4.02 13.75 -3.97
N VAL A 11 4.34 12.52 -3.56
CA VAL A 11 5.38 12.21 -2.56
C VAL A 11 6.28 11.10 -3.10
N ASP A 12 7.48 11.02 -2.55
CA ASP A 12 8.41 9.93 -2.87
C ASP A 12 7.74 8.56 -2.69
N ARG A 13 7.90 7.71 -3.71
CA ARG A 13 7.24 6.40 -3.74
C ARG A 13 7.71 5.51 -2.59
N GLY A 14 9.01 5.52 -2.27
CA GLY A 14 9.54 4.74 -1.15
C GLY A 14 8.93 5.18 0.18
N TYR A 15 8.90 6.50 0.43
CA TYR A 15 8.28 7.06 1.62
C TYR A 15 6.79 6.73 1.73
N PHE A 16 6.04 6.82 0.62
CA PHE A 16 4.63 6.42 0.60
C PHE A 16 4.45 4.94 0.97
N LEU A 17 5.26 4.06 0.42
CA LEU A 17 5.17 2.61 0.69
C LEU A 17 5.53 2.29 2.15
N GLU A 18 6.54 2.95 2.72
CA GLU A 18 6.87 2.82 4.15
C GLU A 18 5.72 3.26 5.06
N MET A 19 5.10 4.41 4.75
CA MET A 19 3.94 4.90 5.49
C MET A 19 2.74 3.98 5.37
N MET A 20 2.47 3.45 4.18
CA MET A 20 1.37 2.50 3.97
C MET A 20 1.61 1.16 4.67
N ALA A 21 2.83 0.62 4.62
CA ALA A 21 3.19 -0.62 5.33
C ALA A 21 2.96 -0.48 6.84
N GLY A 22 3.40 0.65 7.41
CA GLY A 22 3.16 0.99 8.81
C GLY A 22 1.68 1.16 9.13
N ALA A 23 0.93 1.87 8.28
CA ALA A 23 -0.50 2.08 8.45
C ALA A 23 -1.30 0.77 8.40
N ILE A 24 -0.97 -0.13 7.46
CA ILE A 24 -1.65 -1.43 7.34
C ILE A 24 -1.38 -2.28 8.58
N THR A 25 -0.11 -2.34 9.01
CA THR A 25 0.28 -3.07 10.22
C THR A 25 -0.42 -2.52 11.46
N PHE A 26 -0.48 -1.21 11.61
CA PHE A 26 -1.09 -0.57 12.78
C PHE A 26 -2.62 -0.73 12.82
N HIS A 27 -3.31 -0.52 11.70
CA HIS A 27 -4.77 -0.52 11.66
C HIS A 27 -5.39 -1.91 11.52
N PHE A 28 -4.71 -2.85 10.85
CA PHE A 28 -5.25 -4.17 10.56
C PHE A 28 -4.49 -5.31 11.23
N GLY A 29 -3.34 -5.04 11.89
CA GLY A 29 -2.52 -6.07 12.54
C GLY A 29 -1.79 -6.99 11.58
N ILE A 30 -1.78 -6.67 10.27
CA ILE A 30 -1.15 -7.46 9.22
C ILE A 30 0.30 -6.97 9.08
N GLN A 31 1.28 -7.80 9.46
CA GLN A 31 2.69 -7.49 9.20
C GLN A 31 2.92 -7.35 7.70
N THR A 32 3.11 -6.11 7.27
CA THR A 32 3.23 -5.76 5.85
C THR A 32 4.61 -5.15 5.61
N ASP A 33 5.39 -5.81 4.76
CA ASP A 33 6.67 -5.28 4.31
C ASP A 33 6.49 -4.36 3.10
N VAL A 34 7.38 -3.37 2.98
CA VAL A 34 7.41 -2.41 1.86
C VAL A 34 7.50 -3.11 0.51
N SER A 35 8.29 -4.17 0.42
CA SER A 35 8.48 -4.99 -0.78
C SER A 35 7.19 -5.65 -1.29
N THR A 36 6.23 -5.94 -0.39
CA THR A 36 4.90 -6.44 -0.76
C THR A 36 4.10 -5.35 -1.48
N LEU A 37 4.22 -4.11 -1.01
CA LEU A 37 3.49 -2.97 -1.56
C LEU A 37 4.10 -2.43 -2.86
N GLU A 38 5.39 -2.68 -3.13
CA GLU A 38 6.06 -2.28 -4.38
C GLU A 38 5.38 -2.84 -5.64
N GLN A 39 4.72 -4.00 -5.51
CA GLN A 39 4.00 -4.66 -6.60
C GLN A 39 2.61 -4.06 -6.84
N PHE A 40 2.12 -3.19 -5.95
CA PHE A 40 0.78 -2.65 -6.03
C PHE A 40 0.76 -1.39 -6.90
N GLN A 41 -0.22 -1.33 -7.79
CA GLN A 41 -0.38 -0.23 -8.74
C GLN A 41 -1.53 0.70 -8.33
N THR A 42 -2.52 0.16 -7.61
CA THR A 42 -3.74 0.86 -7.25
C THR A 42 -4.07 0.72 -5.77
N LEU A 43 -4.92 1.63 -5.25
CA LEU A 43 -5.52 1.47 -3.92
C LEU A 43 -6.37 0.20 -3.81
N GLY A 44 -6.89 -0.30 -4.94
CA GLY A 44 -7.64 -1.56 -5.00
C GLY A 44 -6.78 -2.76 -4.65
N ASP A 45 -5.51 -2.78 -5.09
CA ASP A 45 -4.57 -3.86 -4.75
C ASP A 45 -4.30 -3.91 -3.24
N ILE A 46 -4.15 -2.73 -2.63
CA ILE A 46 -3.99 -2.59 -1.18
C ILE A 46 -5.24 -3.09 -0.45
N ALA A 47 -6.43 -2.69 -0.89
CA ALA A 47 -7.69 -3.12 -0.28
C ALA A 47 -7.88 -4.65 -0.39
N ASN A 48 -7.57 -5.23 -1.54
CA ASN A 48 -7.63 -6.67 -1.77
C ASN A 48 -6.62 -7.42 -0.90
N TYR A 49 -5.41 -6.89 -0.74
CA TYR A 49 -4.39 -7.45 0.15
C TYR A 49 -4.88 -7.48 1.60
N ILE A 50 -5.42 -6.36 2.10
CA ILE A 50 -5.97 -6.28 3.46
C ILE A 50 -7.10 -7.31 3.64
N TYR A 51 -8.06 -7.34 2.71
CA TYR A 51 -9.20 -8.27 2.78
C TYR A 51 -8.78 -9.75 2.75
N SER A 52 -7.71 -10.09 2.02
CA SER A 52 -7.22 -11.47 1.91
C SER A 52 -6.42 -11.95 3.12
N ASN A 53 -6.04 -11.04 4.02
CA ASN A 53 -5.23 -11.33 5.22
C ASN A 53 -5.99 -11.09 6.54
N GLN A 54 -7.31 -10.86 6.47
CA GLN A 54 -8.24 -10.89 7.61
C GLN A 54 -8.78 -12.30 7.86
#